data_AF-A0A2G2AXK6-F1
#
_entry.id   AF-A0A2G2AXK6-F1
#
_cell.length_a   1.000
_cell.length_b   1.000
_cell.length_c   1.000
_cell.angle_alpha   90.00
_cell.angle_beta   90.00
_cell.angle_gamma   90.00
#
_symmetry.space_group_name_H-M   'P 1'
#
loop_
_entity.id
_entity.type
_entity.pdbx_description
1 polymer ?
#
loop_
_entity_poly.entity_id
_entity_poly.type
_entity_poly.pdbx_seq_one_letter_code
_entity_poly.pdbx_strand_id
1 'polypeptide(L)'
;MLVSKSLDTDLHRSEKQTLFRFSALYTLLAIVLIFVFSFIYYELQKDLMLEQKKAMLQEYSKELLENLKQLHINFDKTQIYPRSEHYNSVIYDNEEKLIFSTSTAKTRLNKILYLNNGDIHLVSIPESYYLGAKYVIVKVKDEKELLRKLLPLITFEFISSYFTFN
;
A
#
# COMPACT_ATOMS: atom_id res chain seq x y z
N MET A 1 -66.85 2.25 14.42
CA MET A 1 -66.79 1.92 12.98
C MET A 1 -65.32 1.74 12.62
N LEU A 2 -64.83 0.50 12.70
CA LEU A 2 -63.44 0.14 12.40
C LEU A 2 -63.39 -0.41 10.98
N VAL A 3 -62.85 0.37 10.04
CA VAL A 3 -62.51 -0.09 8.70
C VAL A 3 -60.99 0.01 8.58
N SER A 4 -60.33 -0.99 9.13
CA SER A 4 -58.97 -1.40 8.76
C SER A 4 -59.11 -2.65 7.89
N LYS A 5 -59.47 -2.47 6.61
CA LYS A 5 -59.57 -3.60 5.68
C LYS A 5 -59.29 -3.14 4.26
N SER A 6 -58.02 -3.22 3.87
CA SER A 6 -57.52 -3.55 2.52
C SER A 6 -56.10 -3.02 2.33
N LEU A 7 -55.13 -3.70 2.94
CA LEU A 7 -53.77 -3.70 2.39
C LEU A 7 -53.26 -5.14 2.24
N ASP A 8 -54.18 -6.08 2.00
CA ASP A 8 -53.84 -7.41 1.52
C ASP A 8 -53.62 -7.31 0.01
N THR A 9 -52.46 -6.79 -0.37
CA THR A 9 -51.91 -7.08 -1.70
C THR A 9 -51.43 -8.53 -1.64
N ASP A 10 -52.35 -9.46 -1.87
CA ASP A 10 -52.08 -10.90 -1.86
C ASP A 10 -51.33 -11.27 -3.15
N LEU A 11 -50.05 -10.89 -3.23
CA LEU A 11 -49.18 -11.27 -4.33
C LEU A 11 -49.04 -12.80 -4.33
N HIS A 12 -49.38 -13.40 -5.47
CA HIS A 12 -49.29 -14.85 -5.68
C HIS A 12 -47.84 -15.32 -5.42
N ARG A 13 -47.66 -16.52 -4.84
CA ARG A 13 -46.36 -17.04 -4.38
C ARG A 13 -45.27 -17.03 -5.46
N SER A 14 -45.66 -17.12 -6.74
CA SER A 14 -44.77 -17.04 -7.90
C SER A 14 -44.32 -15.61 -8.25
N GLU A 15 -45.14 -14.59 -7.98
CA GLU A 15 -44.79 -13.17 -8.22
C GLU A 15 -43.78 -12.69 -7.17
N LYS A 16 -43.96 -13.06 -5.90
CA LYS A 16 -42.97 -12.80 -4.83
C LYS A 16 -41.62 -13.44 -5.15
N GLN A 17 -41.61 -14.65 -5.72
CA GLN A 17 -40.37 -15.33 -6.11
C GLN A 17 -39.66 -14.66 -7.29
N THR A 18 -40.42 -14.13 -8.24
CA THR A 18 -39.87 -13.41 -9.40
C THR A 18 -39.28 -12.07 -8.95
N LEU A 19 -40.00 -11.32 -8.11
CA LEU A 19 -39.55 -10.04 -7.57
C LEU A 19 -38.29 -10.19 -6.68
N PHE A 20 -38.21 -11.27 -5.90
CA PHE A 20 -37.00 -11.60 -5.14
C PHE A 20 -35.80 -11.93 -6.03
N ARG A 21 -36.01 -12.70 -7.12
CA ARG A 21 -34.93 -13.00 -8.09
C ARG A 21 -34.43 -11.74 -8.79
N PHE A 22 -35.34 -10.84 -9.17
CA PHE A 22 -34.95 -9.54 -9.72
C PHE A 22 -34.15 -8.72 -8.70
N SER A 23 -34.63 -8.60 -7.47
CA SER A 23 -33.93 -7.87 -6.41
C SER A 23 -32.55 -8.45 -6.11
N ALA A 24 -32.44 -9.77 -5.95
CA ALA A 24 -31.17 -10.46 -5.71
C ALA A 24 -30.15 -10.22 -6.84
N LEU A 25 -30.61 -10.16 -8.10
CA LEU A 25 -29.74 -9.87 -9.23
C LEU A 25 -29.15 -8.44 -9.15
N TYR A 26 -29.98 -7.44 -8.85
CA TYR A 26 -29.52 -6.06 -8.69
C TYR A 26 -28.62 -5.88 -7.46
N THR A 27 -28.92 -6.56 -6.35
CA THR A 27 -28.05 -6.55 -5.17
C THR A 27 -26.69 -7.17 -5.47
N LEU A 28 -26.66 -8.31 -6.18
CA LEU A 28 -25.42 -8.94 -6.60
C LEU A 28 -24.60 -8.04 -7.51
N LEU A 29 -25.26 -7.36 -8.47
CA LEU A 29 -24.60 -6.39 -9.34
C LEU A 29 -24.01 -5.22 -8.53
N ALA A 30 -24.75 -4.70 -7.55
CA ALA A 30 -24.28 -3.63 -6.68
C ALA A 30 -23.04 -4.05 -5.88
N ILE A 31 -23.03 -5.26 -5.30
CA ILE A 31 -21.87 -5.81 -4.58
C ILE A 31 -20.66 -5.93 -5.50
N VAL A 32 -20.84 -6.39 -6.74
CA VAL A 32 -19.76 -6.47 -7.73
C VAL A 32 -19.21 -5.09 -8.05
N LEU A 33 -20.08 -4.09 -8.27
CA LEU A 33 -19.65 -2.73 -8.54
C LEU A 33 -18.87 -2.13 -7.37
N ILE A 34 -19.38 -2.28 -6.15
CA ILE A 34 -18.70 -1.90 -4.91
C ILE A 34 -17.30 -2.52 -4.84
N PHE A 35 -17.19 -3.83 -5.11
CA PHE A 35 -15.92 -4.53 -5.05
C PHE A 35 -14.92 -3.96 -6.07
N VAL A 36 -15.37 -3.69 -7.30
CA VAL A 36 -14.55 -3.08 -8.35
C VAL A 36 -14.12 -1.67 -7.96
N PHE A 37 -15.03 -0.82 -7.46
CA PHE A 37 -14.70 0.52 -7.01
C PHE A 37 -13.73 0.52 -5.83
N SER A 38 -13.92 -0.38 -4.87
CA SER A 38 -13.01 -0.56 -3.73
C SER A 38 -11.62 -0.94 -4.20
N PHE A 39 -11.51 -1.87 -5.17
CA PHE A 39 -10.24 -2.26 -5.74
C PHE A 39 -9.54 -1.10 -6.48
N ILE A 40 -10.27 -0.36 -7.32
CA ILE A 40 -9.74 0.82 -8.02
C ILE A 40 -9.27 1.87 -7.02
N TYR A 41 -10.07 2.14 -5.99
CA TYR A 41 -9.74 3.12 -4.96
C TYR A 41 -8.50 2.70 -4.15
N TYR A 42 -8.34 1.41 -3.86
CA TYR A 42 -7.15 0.88 -3.20
C TYR A 42 -5.88 1.10 -4.03
N GLU A 43 -5.88 0.72 -5.31
CA GLU A 43 -4.72 0.93 -6.18
C GLU A 43 -4.40 2.42 -6.34
N LEU A 44 -5.42 3.27 -6.50
CA LEU A 44 -5.23 4.72 -6.59
C LEU A 44 -4.58 5.31 -5.32
N GLN A 45 -5.09 4.95 -4.14
CA GLN A 45 -4.52 5.41 -2.87
C GLN A 45 -3.07 4.95 -2.69
N LYS A 46 -2.77 3.73 -3.13
CA LYS A 46 -1.42 3.16 -3.05
C LYS A 46 -0.44 3.88 -3.96
N ASP A 47 -0.85 4.20 -5.18
CA ASP A 47 -0.02 4.94 -6.14
C ASP A 47 0.24 6.37 -5.64
N LEU A 48 -0.80 7.07 -5.15
CA LEU A 48 -0.67 8.41 -4.57
C LEU A 48 0.28 8.43 -3.37
N MET A 49 0.17 7.44 -2.48
CA MET A 49 1.02 7.33 -1.30
C MET A 49 2.49 7.10 -1.70
N LEU A 50 2.74 6.20 -2.65
CA LEU A 50 4.09 5.94 -3.17
C LEU A 50 4.69 7.20 -3.80
N GLU A 51 3.90 7.95 -4.56
CA GLU A 51 4.33 9.21 -5.18
C GLU A 51 4.68 10.28 -4.12
N GLN A 52 3.82 10.48 -3.12
CA GLN A 52 4.08 11.44 -2.02
C GLN A 52 5.36 11.07 -1.25
N LYS A 53 5.56 9.79 -0.95
CA LYS A 53 6.74 9.31 -0.21
C LYS A 53 7.99 9.27 -1.07
N LYS A 54 7.88 9.26 -2.40
CA LYS A 54 9.02 9.22 -3.32
C LYS A 54 9.94 10.42 -3.14
N ALA A 55 9.39 11.62 -3.03
CA ALA A 55 10.21 12.84 -2.85
C ALA A 55 11.04 12.77 -1.56
N MET A 56 10.40 12.38 -0.45
CA MET A 56 11.05 12.17 0.85
C MET A 56 12.13 11.08 0.80
N LEU A 57 11.84 9.94 0.17
CA LEU A 57 12.81 8.86 0.01
C LEU A 57 13.99 9.26 -0.88
N GLN A 58 13.77 10.08 -1.90
CA GLN A 58 14.82 10.62 -2.75
C GLN A 58 15.73 11.58 -1.98
N GLU A 59 15.16 12.40 -1.09
CA GLU A 59 15.92 13.27 -0.19
C GLU A 59 16.81 12.45 0.76
N TYR A 60 16.26 11.43 1.41
CA TYR A 60 17.04 10.50 2.24
C TYR A 60 18.12 9.76 1.46
N SER A 61 17.84 9.38 0.21
CA SER A 61 18.84 8.76 -0.64
C SER A 61 19.99 9.71 -0.98
N LYS A 62 19.71 11.01 -1.15
CA LYS A 62 20.74 12.04 -1.40
C LYS A 62 21.58 12.29 -0.16
N GLU A 63 20.94 12.44 0.99
CA GLU A 63 21.62 12.61 2.28
C GLU A 63 22.56 11.43 2.57
N LEU A 64 22.07 10.20 2.39
CA LEU A 64 22.90 9.01 2.53
C LEU A 64 24.08 9.02 1.56
N LEU A 65 23.86 9.42 0.30
CA LEU A 65 24.91 9.46 -0.71
C LEU A 65 25.99 10.49 -0.36
N GLU A 66 25.61 11.65 0.15
CA GLU A 66 26.54 12.67 0.62
C GLU A 66 27.37 12.16 1.81
N ASN A 67 26.72 11.50 2.77
CA ASN A 67 27.40 10.87 3.89
C ASN A 67 28.37 9.76 3.44
N LEU A 68 27.98 8.95 2.46
CA LEU A 68 28.85 7.92 1.86
C LEU A 68 30.04 8.55 1.13
N LYS A 69 29.85 9.68 0.43
CA LYS A 69 30.94 10.43 -0.20
C LYS A 69 31.92 10.94 0.85
N GLN A 70 31.44 11.53 1.94
CA GLN A 70 32.29 12.01 3.03
C GLN A 70 33.05 10.85 3.69
N LEU A 71 32.40 9.71 3.89
CA LEU A 71 33.01 8.49 4.41
C LEU A 71 34.08 7.95 3.45
N HIS A 72 33.83 7.97 2.14
CA HIS A 72 34.79 7.53 1.14
C HIS A 72 36.05 8.40 1.13
N ILE A 73 35.91 9.72 1.27
CA ILE A 73 37.04 10.66 1.32
C ILE A 73 37.84 10.49 2.63
N ASN A 74 37.16 10.27 3.76
CA ASN A 74 37.77 10.17 5.08
C ASN A 74 37.92 8.72 5.57
N PHE A 75 37.97 7.76 4.66
CA PHE A 75 37.93 6.33 5.01
C PHE A 75 39.10 5.91 5.90
N ASP A 76 40.24 6.59 5.77
CA ASP A 76 41.43 6.37 6.60
C ASP A 76 41.25 6.82 8.06
N LYS A 77 40.29 7.72 8.33
CA LYS A 77 40.05 8.30 9.66
C LYS A 77 38.84 7.69 10.35
N THR A 78 37.77 7.44 9.60
CA THR A 78 36.51 6.90 10.13
C THR A 78 35.98 5.85 9.18
N GLN A 79 35.72 4.65 9.69
CA GLN A 79 35.16 3.52 8.93
C GLN A 79 33.74 3.17 9.39
N ILE A 80 33.06 4.13 10.02
CA ILE A 80 31.72 3.93 10.56
C ILE A 80 30.70 4.26 9.48
N TYR A 81 29.87 3.28 9.12
CA TYR A 81 28.80 3.46 8.15
C TYR A 81 27.73 4.44 8.68
N PRO A 82 27.28 5.41 7.86
CA PRO A 82 26.29 6.41 8.30
C PRO A 82 24.93 5.76 8.57
N ARG A 83 24.38 6.04 9.75
CA ARG A 83 23.05 5.58 10.18
C ARG A 83 22.15 6.79 10.44
N SER A 84 20.86 6.61 10.18
CA SER A 84 19.82 7.59 10.46
C SER A 84 18.70 6.94 11.26
N GLU A 85 18.04 7.70 12.13
CA GLU A 85 16.84 7.23 12.85
C GLU A 85 15.59 7.25 11.95
N HIS A 86 15.61 8.05 10.88
CA HIS A 86 14.44 8.25 10.01
C HIS A 86 14.28 7.16 8.95
N TYR A 87 15.36 6.48 8.59
CA TYR A 87 15.35 5.46 7.55
C TYR A 87 16.40 4.38 7.79
N ASN A 88 16.11 3.18 7.30
CA ASN A 88 17.09 2.11 7.21
C ASN A 88 17.71 2.11 5.82
N SER A 89 19.00 1.81 5.71
CA SER A 89 19.70 1.77 4.43
C SER A 89 20.38 0.44 4.17
N VAL A 90 20.55 0.12 2.89
CA VAL A 90 21.25 -1.06 2.39
C VAL A 90 22.04 -0.67 1.16
N ILE A 91 23.29 -1.11 1.07
CA ILE A 91 24.13 -0.90 -0.10
C ILE A 91 24.61 -2.23 -0.70
N TYR A 92 24.55 -2.32 -2.02
CA TYR A 92 25.02 -3.47 -2.80
C TYR A 92 26.07 -3.03 -3.81
N ASP A 93 26.97 -3.95 -4.14
CA ASP A 93 27.97 -3.76 -5.19
C ASP A 93 27.39 -3.97 -6.60
N ASN A 94 28.28 -3.97 -7.60
CA ASN A 94 27.91 -4.19 -8.99
C ASN A 94 27.42 -5.61 -9.29
N GLU A 95 27.80 -6.60 -8.47
CA GLU A 95 27.45 -8.01 -8.60
C GLU A 95 26.20 -8.37 -7.77
N GLU A 96 25.46 -7.35 -7.30
CA GLU A 96 24.30 -7.50 -6.40
C GLU A 96 24.66 -8.13 -5.04
N LYS A 97 25.94 -8.13 -4.67
CA LYS A 97 26.40 -8.63 -3.38
C LYS A 97 26.25 -7.54 -2.34
N LEU A 98 25.75 -7.94 -1.17
CA LEU A 98 25.53 -7.04 -0.05
C LEU A 98 26.88 -6.51 0.46
N ILE A 99 27.06 -5.20 0.45
CA ILE A 99 28.21 -4.53 1.08
C ILE A 99 27.87 -4.27 2.56
N PHE A 100 26.72 -3.64 2.82
CA PHE A 100 26.28 -3.32 4.17
C PHE A 100 24.76 -3.18 4.24
N SER A 101 24.19 -3.53 5.39
CA SER A 101 22.78 -3.32 5.69
C SER A 101 22.58 -2.87 7.13
N THR A 102 21.77 -1.84 7.32
CA THR A 102 21.28 -1.43 8.65
C THR A 102 20.11 -2.32 9.12
N SER A 103 19.48 -3.09 8.22
CA SER A 103 18.32 -3.94 8.55
C SER A 103 18.25 -5.23 7.71
N THR A 104 17.94 -6.35 8.35
CA THR A 104 17.97 -7.72 7.80
C THR A 104 16.94 -8.04 6.70
N ALA A 105 16.07 -7.10 6.32
CA ALA A 105 15.02 -7.37 5.33
C ALA A 105 15.58 -7.57 3.91
N LYS A 106 15.19 -8.68 3.28
CA LYS A 106 15.50 -9.04 1.89
C LYS A 106 14.94 -7.99 0.92
N THR A 107 15.80 -7.40 0.10
CA THR A 107 15.42 -6.34 -0.86
C THR A 107 15.44 -6.85 -2.29
N ARG A 108 14.51 -6.35 -3.11
CA ARG A 108 14.47 -6.56 -4.55
C ARG A 108 15.17 -5.39 -5.24
N LEU A 109 16.17 -5.66 -6.08
CA LEU A 109 16.92 -4.64 -6.82
C LEU A 109 16.25 -4.27 -8.16
N ASN A 110 15.42 -5.15 -8.70
CA ASN A 110 14.75 -4.97 -10.00
C ASN A 110 13.54 -3.99 -9.97
N LYS A 111 13.29 -3.29 -8.86
CA LYS A 111 12.21 -2.31 -8.76
C LYS A 111 12.73 -1.05 -8.09
N ILE A 112 12.49 0.10 -8.71
CA ILE A 112 12.95 1.42 -8.23
C ILE A 112 12.21 1.80 -6.95
N LEU A 113 10.89 1.61 -6.90
CA LEU A 113 10.07 1.92 -5.73
C LEU A 113 9.05 0.80 -5.53
N TYR A 114 8.99 0.22 -4.34
CA TYR A 114 8.03 -0.84 -4.05
C TYR A 114 7.71 -0.92 -2.56
N LEU A 115 6.52 -1.44 -2.26
CA LEU A 115 6.09 -1.78 -0.92
C LEU A 115 6.33 -3.26 -0.66
N ASN A 116 6.94 -3.60 0.47
CA ASN A 116 7.19 -4.97 0.89
C ASN A 116 6.98 -5.10 2.39
N ASN A 117 6.06 -5.97 2.81
CA ASN A 117 5.75 -6.23 4.22
C ASN A 117 5.44 -4.99 5.09
N GLY A 118 4.95 -3.91 4.48
CA GLY A 118 4.68 -2.65 5.18
C GLY A 118 5.88 -1.71 5.29
N ASP A 119 6.96 -1.97 4.56
CA ASP A 119 8.06 -1.01 4.35
C ASP A 119 8.06 -0.54 2.89
N ILE A 120 8.32 0.75 2.69
CA ILE A 120 8.54 1.35 1.37
C ILE A 120 10.03 1.32 1.09
N HIS A 121 10.41 0.70 -0.02
CA HIS A 121 11.78 0.56 -0.47
C HIS A 121 12.00 1.43 -1.71
N LEU A 122 12.97 2.35 -1.64
CA LEU A 122 13.49 3.07 -2.80
C LEU A 122 14.87 2.53 -3.14
N VAL A 123 15.06 2.09 -4.39
CA VAL A 123 16.35 1.70 -4.97
C VAL A 123 16.86 2.85 -5.83
N SER A 124 17.98 3.43 -5.42
CA SER A 124 18.70 4.48 -6.12
C SER A 124 20.02 3.95 -6.66
N ILE A 125 20.34 4.31 -7.90
CA ILE A 125 21.64 4.04 -8.51
C ILE A 125 22.38 5.37 -8.51
N PRO A 126 23.41 5.55 -7.67
CA PRO A 126 24.16 6.79 -7.62
C PRO A 126 25.02 6.96 -8.87
N GLU A 127 25.26 8.22 -9.26
CA GLU A 127 26.13 8.55 -10.40
C GLU A 127 27.59 8.19 -10.16
N SER A 128 28.01 8.12 -8.90
CA SER A 128 29.38 7.83 -8.48
C SER A 128 29.41 6.63 -7.53
N TYR A 129 30.37 5.73 -7.78
CA TYR A 129 30.59 4.53 -6.97
C TYR A 129 31.38 4.88 -5.69
N TYR A 130 30.70 5.28 -4.63
CA TYR A 130 31.33 5.46 -3.32
C TYR A 130 31.40 4.11 -2.61
N LEU A 131 32.59 3.72 -2.14
CA LEU A 131 32.83 2.46 -1.41
C LEU A 131 32.41 1.19 -2.19
N GLY A 132 32.42 1.26 -3.52
CA GLY A 132 31.98 0.16 -4.40
C GLY A 132 30.46 -0.04 -4.46
N ALA A 133 29.67 0.82 -3.82
CA ALA A 133 28.21 0.74 -3.83
C ALA A 133 27.65 1.18 -5.19
N LYS A 134 26.94 0.28 -5.87
CA LYS A 134 26.17 0.55 -7.09
C LYS A 134 24.68 0.72 -6.83
N TYR A 135 24.14 -0.01 -5.87
CA TYR A 135 22.74 0.12 -5.50
C TYR A 135 22.64 0.60 -4.06
N VAL A 136 21.95 1.71 -3.87
CA VAL A 136 21.66 2.30 -2.56
C VAL A 136 20.17 2.18 -2.33
N ILE A 137 19.77 1.53 -1.24
CA ILE A 137 18.38 1.31 -0.91
C ILE A 137 18.05 2.02 0.37
N VAL A 138 17.00 2.83 0.34
CA VAL A 138 16.42 3.47 1.53
C VAL A 138 15.09 2.80 1.84
N LYS A 139 14.87 2.48 3.11
CA LYS A 139 13.67 1.83 3.63
C LYS A 139 13.03 2.71 4.69
N VAL A 140 11.73 2.97 4.53
CA VAL A 140 10.91 3.67 5.53
C VAL A 140 9.69 2.80 5.85
N LYS A 141 9.31 2.74 7.11
CA LYS A 141 8.14 1.99 7.56
C LYS A 141 6.88 2.71 7.09
N ASP A 142 6.01 1.99 6.39
CA ASP A 142 4.67 2.46 6.07
C ASP A 142 3.76 2.19 7.26
N GLU A 143 3.18 3.25 7.82
CA GLU A 143 2.06 3.07 8.73
C GLU A 143 0.91 2.52 7.88
N LYS A 144 0.26 1.44 8.32
CA LYS A 144 -0.84 0.76 7.60
C LYS A 144 -2.11 1.62 7.48
N GLU A 145 -1.98 2.93 7.37
CA GLU A 145 -3.01 3.95 7.36
C GLU A 145 -3.99 3.72 6.20
N LEU A 146 -3.49 3.26 5.05
CA LEU A 146 -4.29 2.91 3.89
C LEU A 146 -5.28 1.77 4.20
N LEU A 147 -4.80 0.68 4.83
CA LEU A 147 -5.65 -0.43 5.27
C LEU A 147 -6.63 0.00 6.37
N ARG A 148 -6.18 0.87 7.29
CA ARG A 148 -7.03 1.40 8.38
C ARG A 148 -8.18 2.25 7.84
N LYS A 149 -7.97 3.00 6.75
CA LYS A 149 -9.02 3.81 6.10
C LYS A 149 -10.04 2.96 5.33
N LEU A 150 -9.64 1.80 4.82
CA LEU A 150 -10.51 0.95 3.99
C LEU A 150 -11.38 -0.04 4.78
N LEU A 151 -10.89 -0.55 5.91
CA LEU A 151 -11.66 -1.46 6.77
C LEU A 151 -13.07 -0.95 7.13
N PRO A 152 -13.24 0.29 7.64
CA PRO A 152 -14.56 0.76 8.06
C PRO A 152 -15.56 0.89 6.90
N LEU A 153 -15.08 1.27 5.71
CA LEU A 153 -15.92 1.44 4.52
C LEU A 153 -16.53 0.09 4.09
N ILE A 154 -15.72 -0.97 4.05
CA ILE A 154 -16.16 -2.31 3.68
C ILE A 154 -17.12 -2.90 4.73
N THR A 155 -16.83 -2.71 6.02
CA THR A 155 -17.70 -3.22 7.09
C THR A 155 -19.08 -2.56 7.12
N PHE A 156 -19.17 -1.27 6.80
CA PHE A 156 -20.44 -0.54 6.79
C PHE A 156 -21.38 -1.05 5.69
N GLU A 157 -20.86 -1.34 4.50
CA GLU A 157 -21.67 -1.83 3.39
C GLU A 157 -22.14 -3.26 3.56
N PHE A 158 -21.35 -4.12 4.21
CA PHE A 158 -21.80 -5.45 4.59
C PHE A 158 -22.95 -5.41 5.60
N ILE A 159 -22.90 -4.49 6.57
CA ILE A 159 -23.96 -4.32 7.57
C ILE A 159 -25.24 -3.76 6.92
N SER A 160 -25.13 -2.77 6.03
CA SER A 160 -26.29 -2.18 5.35
C SER A 160 -26.97 -3.17 4.39
N SER A 161 -26.18 -3.98 3.68
CA SER A 161 -26.71 -5.05 2.82
C SER A 161 -27.39 -6.14 3.63
N TYR A 162 -26.81 -6.54 4.78
CA TYR A 162 -27.42 -7.53 5.68
C TYR A 162 -28.75 -7.02 6.28
N PHE A 163 -28.83 -5.75 6.66
CA PHE A 163 -30.05 -5.12 7.18
C PHE A 163 -31.13 -4.92 6.11
N THR A 164 -30.77 -4.81 4.84
CA THR A 164 -31.74 -4.67 3.73
C THR A 164 -32.34 -6.02 3.32
N PHE A 165 -31.67 -7.13 3.65
CA PHE A 165 -32.10 -8.49 3.27
C PHE A 165 -32.86 -9.24 4.37
N ASN A 166 -32.95 -8.69 5.59
CA ASN A 166 -33.58 -9.28 6.76
C ASN A 166 -34.78 -8.44 7.20
#